data_AF-A0A3D8Y372-F1
#
_entry.id   AF-A0A3D8Y372-F1
#
_cell.length_a   1.000
_cell.length_b   1.000
_cell.length_c   1.000
_cell.angle_alpha   90.00
_cell.angle_beta   90.00
_cell.angle_gamma   90.00
#
_symmetry.space_group_name_H-M   'P 1'
#
loop_
_entity.id
_entity.type
_entity.pdbx_description
1 polymer ?
#
loop_
_entity_poly.entity_id
_entity_poly.type
_entity_poly.pdbx_seq_one_letter_code
_entity_poly.pdbx_strand_id
1 'polypeptide(L)' 'MSTSEVLVEIACKEGSRDAFSEAYRRGFREGFKAGLIRATEKIVRNLIKQTILTDEQIALAFEVTTDYVAEIRRQLSQAH' A
#
# COMPACT_ATOMS: atom_id res chain seq x y z
N MET A 1 -12.92 46.79 -0.88
CA MET A 1 -12.66 45.54 -1.61
C MET A 1 -13.36 45.60 -2.95
N SER A 2 -12.62 45.43 -4.03
CA SER A 2 -13.15 45.32 -5.39
C SER A 2 -13.76 43.93 -5.60
N THR A 3 -14.78 43.81 -6.45
CA THR A 3 -15.34 42.52 -6.88
C THR A 3 -14.28 41.57 -7.45
N SER A 4 -13.24 42.14 -8.06
CA SER A 4 -12.08 41.38 -8.55
C SER A 4 -11.23 40.77 -7.42
N GLU A 5 -11.12 41.42 -6.27
CA GLU A 5 -10.36 40.89 -5.11
C GLU A 5 -11.10 39.74 -4.44
N VAL A 6 -12.44 39.84 -4.35
CA VAL A 6 -13.30 38.79 -3.76
C VAL A 6 -13.24 37.51 -4.61
N LEU A 7 -13.24 37.63 -5.94
CA LEU A 7 -13.14 36.48 -6.84
C LEU A 7 -11.79 35.76 -6.72
N VAL A 8 -10.69 36.50 -6.56
CA VAL A 8 -9.35 35.92 -6.36
C VAL A 8 -9.27 35.18 -5.03
N GLU A 9 -9.87 35.71 -3.96
CA GLU A 9 -9.86 35.08 -2.65
C GLU A 9 -10.66 33.77 -2.62
N ILE A 10 -11.82 33.73 -3.29
CA ILE A 10 -12.64 32.52 -3.44
C ILE A 10 -11.89 31.45 -4.23
N ALA A 11 -11.30 31.82 -5.38
CA ALA A 11 -10.53 30.89 -6.21
C ALA A 11 -9.32 30.29 -5.47
N CYS A 12 -8.59 31.09 -4.68
CA CYS A 12 -7.49 30.60 -3.86
C CYS A 12 -7.94 29.64 -2.74
N LYS A 13 -9.08 29.93 -2.10
CA LYS A 13 -9.65 29.06 -1.04
C LYS A 13 -10.14 27.73 -1.62
N GLU A 14 -10.82 27.75 -2.76
CA GLU A 14 -11.31 26.53 -3.43
C GLU A 14 -10.15 25.70 -3.97
N GLY A 15 -9.20 26.31 -4.69
CA GLY A 15 -8.02 25.61 -5.19
C GLY A 15 -7.17 24.94 -4.10
N SER A 16 -7.05 25.59 -2.94
CA SER A 16 -6.34 25.00 -1.78
C SER A 16 -7.08 23.80 -1.19
N ARG A 17 -8.41 23.84 -1.16
CA ARG A 17 -9.24 22.75 -0.63
C ARG A 17 -9.22 21.53 -1.54
N ASP A 18 -9.27 21.76 -2.85
CA ASP A 18 -9.21 20.68 -3.84
C ASP A 18 -7.82 20.03 -3.86
N ALA A 19 -6.75 20.83 -3.86
CA ALA A 19 -5.38 20.31 -3.78
C ALA A 19 -5.14 19.47 -2.51
N PHE A 20 -5.66 19.90 -1.36
CA PHE A 20 -5.58 19.13 -0.12
C PHE A 20 -6.37 17.81 -0.21
N SER A 21 -7.58 17.85 -0.77
CA SER A 21 -8.42 16.66 -0.94
C SER A 21 -7.75 15.61 -1.83
N GLU A 22 -7.15 16.03 -2.94
CA GLU A 22 -6.43 15.15 -3.84
C GLU A 22 -5.17 14.56 -3.19
N ALA A 23 -4.37 15.38 -2.53
CA ALA A 23 -3.18 14.94 -1.81
C ALA A 23 -3.52 13.91 -0.73
N TYR A 24 -4.58 14.15 0.05
CA TYR A 24 -5.04 13.21 1.08
C TYR A 24 -5.51 11.88 0.47
N ARG A 25 -6.34 11.91 -0.57
CA ARG A 25 -6.81 10.69 -1.26
C ARG A 25 -5.65 9.88 -1.85
N ARG A 26 -4.64 10.57 -2.39
CA ARG A 26 -3.46 9.92 -2.94
C ARG A 26 -2.63 9.28 -1.83
N GLY A 27 -2.29 10.03 -0.78
CA GLY A 27 -1.52 9.53 0.36
C GLY A 27 -2.21 8.36 1.07
N PHE A 28 -3.53 8.43 1.25
CA PHE A 28 -4.30 7.34 1.85
C PHE A 28 -4.26 6.08 0.99
N ARG A 29 -4.46 6.19 -0.33
CA ARG A 29 -4.41 5.02 -1.25
C ARG A 29 -3.03 4.38 -1.29
N GLU A 30 -1.98 5.19 -1.42
CA GLU A 30 -0.60 4.70 -1.44
C GLU A 30 -0.23 4.05 -0.10
N GLY A 31 -0.58 4.69 1.02
CA GLY A 31 -0.36 4.17 2.37
C GLY A 31 -1.13 2.88 2.65
N PHE A 32 -2.40 2.81 2.26
CA PHE A 32 -3.23 1.61 2.40
C PHE A 32 -2.67 0.45 1.59
N LYS A 33 -2.30 0.69 0.33
CA LYS A 33 -1.70 -0.33 -0.54
C LYS A 33 -0.37 -0.84 0.03
N ALA A 34 0.50 0.05 0.48
CA ALA A 34 1.77 -0.33 1.12
C ALA A 34 1.54 -1.12 2.42
N GLY A 35 0.54 -0.74 3.21
CA GLY A 35 0.13 -1.47 4.41
C GLY A 35 -0.34 -2.88 4.10
N LEU A 36 -1.18 -3.05 3.07
CA LEU A 36 -1.68 -4.35 2.63
C LEU A 36 -0.54 -5.27 2.18
N ILE A 37 0.39 -4.76 1.35
CA ILE A 37 1.55 -5.52 0.88
C ILE A 37 2.40 -6.01 2.06
N ARG A 38 2.70 -5.12 3.02
CA ARG A 38 3.47 -5.47 4.22
C ARG A 38 2.76 -6.50 5.10
N ALA A 39 1.44 -6.40 5.24
CA ALA A 39 0.65 -7.35 6.01
C ALA A 39 0.68 -8.74 5.35
N THR A 40 0.45 -8.80 4.03
CA THR A 40 0.54 -10.04 3.25
C THR A 40 1.94 -10.66 3.37
N GLU A 41 3.00 -9.88 3.18
CA GLU A 41 4.38 -10.35 3.31
C GLU A 41 4.66 -10.92 4.70
N LYS A 42 4.21 -10.25 5.77
CA LYS A 42 4.39 -10.72 7.15
C LYS A 42 3.69 -12.05 7.39
N ILE A 43 2.47 -12.22 6.89
CA ILE A 43 1.72 -13.47 7.04
C ILE A 43 2.40 -14.60 6.26
N VAL A 44 2.78 -14.35 5.00
CA VAL A 44 3.51 -15.32 4.17
C VAL A 44 4.82 -15.75 4.85
N ARG A 45 5.62 -14.81 5.37
CA ARG A 45 6.84 -15.12 6.14
C ARG A 45 6.57 -16.01 7.34
N ASN A 46 5.50 -15.74 8.10
CA ASN A 46 5.15 -16.54 9.26
C ASN A 46 4.74 -17.97 8.89
N LEU A 47 3.98 -18.14 7.81
CA LEU A 47 3.57 -19.45 7.31
C LEU A 47 4.75 -20.27 6.80
N ILE A 48 5.68 -19.65 6.05
CA ILE A 48 6.93 -20.29 5.62
C ILE A 48 7.71 -20.79 6.84
N LYS A 49 7.83 -19.98 7.89
CA LYS A 49 8.54 -20.36 9.13
C LYS A 49 7.86 -21.51 9.88
N GLN A 50 6.55 -21.65 9.79
CA GLN A 50 5.80 -22.75 10.41
C GLN A 50 5.88 -24.06 9.59
N THR A 51 6.40 -24.03 8.36
CA THR A 51 6.69 -25.20 7.50
C THR A 51 5.53 -26.16 7.22
N ILE A 52 4.29 -25.73 7.45
CA ILE A 52 3.09 -26.59 7.31
C ILE A 52 2.57 -26.60 5.87
N LEU A 53 2.90 -25.58 5.07
CA LEU A 53 2.31 -25.33 3.76
C LEU A 53 3.37 -25.24 2.65
N THR A 54 3.03 -25.77 1.48
CA THR A 54 3.84 -25.60 0.26
C THR A 54 3.70 -24.19 -0.31
N ASP A 55 4.58 -23.80 -1.23
CA ASP A 55 4.53 -22.47 -1.86
C ASP A 55 3.23 -22.29 -2.66
N GLU A 56 2.73 -23.35 -3.28
CA GLU A 56 1.45 -23.37 -3.99
C GLU A 56 0.26 -23.16 -3.05
N GLN A 57 0.27 -23.80 -1.88
CA GLN A 57 -0.81 -23.65 -0.90
C GLN A 57 -0.85 -22.24 -0.31
N ILE A 58 0.31 -21.65 -0.04
CA ILE A 58 0.40 -20.26 0.42
C ILE A 58 -0.02 -19.30 -0.70
N ALA A 59 0.43 -19.52 -1.93
CA ALA A 59 0.06 -18.71 -3.09
C ALA A 59 -1.46 -18.70 -3.30
N LEU A 60 -2.09 -19.88 -3.24
CA LEU A 60 -3.54 -20.04 -3.38
C LEU A 60 -4.31 -19.33 -2.25
N ALA A 61 -3.88 -19.50 -0.99
CA ALA A 61 -4.59 -18.95 0.17
C ALA A 61 -4.56 -17.42 0.24
N PHE A 62 -3.55 -16.77 -0.36
CA PHE A 62 -3.34 -15.32 -0.29
C PHE A 62 -3.47 -14.62 -1.64
N GLU A 63 -3.90 -15.33 -2.68
CA GLU A 63 -4.04 -14.81 -4.06
C GLU A 63 -2.75 -14.13 -4.56
N VAL A 64 -1.60 -14.72 -4.22
CA VAL A 64 -0.28 -14.27 -4.68
C VAL A 64 0.35 -15.31 -5.61
N THR A 65 1.44 -14.97 -6.27
CA THR A 65 2.16 -15.93 -7.13
C THR A 65 3.04 -16.86 -6.29
N THR A 66 3.26 -18.08 -6.79
CA THR A 66 4.24 -19.01 -6.22
C THR A 66 5.65 -18.41 -6.19
N ASP A 67 6.04 -17.68 -7.24
CA ASP A 67 7.34 -17.01 -7.33
C ASP A 67 7.55 -15.98 -6.19
N TYR A 68 6.49 -15.26 -5.83
CA TYR A 68 6.54 -14.31 -4.72
C TYR A 68 6.81 -15.02 -3.38
N VAL A 69 6.14 -16.16 -3.15
CA VAL A 69 6.36 -16.96 -1.93
C VAL A 69 7.77 -17.56 -1.92
N ALA A 70 8.23 -18.09 -3.06
CA ALA A 70 9.58 -18.66 -3.22
C ALA A 70 10.67 -17.61 -2.96
N GLU A 71 10.49 -16.37 -3.44
CA GLU A 71 11.43 -15.28 -3.17
C GLU A 71 11.51 -14.93 -1.68
N ILE A 72 10.36 -14.85 -0.99
CA ILE A 72 10.34 -14.63 0.46
C ILE A 72 11.05 -15.79 1.20
N ARG A 73 10.82 -17.02 0.77
CA ARG A 73 11.47 -18.21 1.33
C ARG A 73 13.00 -18.13 1.16
N ARG A 74 13.46 -17.78 -0.04
CA ARG A 74 14.88 -17.57 -0.34
C ARG A 74 15.51 -16.49 0.56
N GLN A 75 14.83 -15.36 0.74
CA GLN A 75 15.28 -14.29 1.64
C GLN A 75 15.39 -14.75 3.10
N LEU A 76 14.45 -15.56 3.58
CA LEU A 76 14.49 -16.11 4.94
C LEU A 76 15.64 -17.10 5.13
N SER A 77 15.94 -17.91 4.12
CA SER A 77 17.08 -18.84 4.14
C SER A 77 18.45 -18.14 4.10
N GLN A 78 18.53 -16.95 3.50
CA GLN A 78 19.75 -16.13 3.42
C GLN A 78 19.95 -15.20 4.62
N ALA A 79 18.96 -15.09 5.51
CA ALA A 79 19.03 -14.26 6.72
C ALA A 79 19.68 -14.99 7.93
N HIS A 80 20.24 -16.18 7.70
CA HIS A 80 21.07 -16.97 8.63
C HIS A 80 22.46 -17.17 8.03
#